data_AF-A0A0F8ZME5-F1
#
_entry.id   AF-A0A0F8ZME5-F1
#
_cell.length_a   1.000
_cell.length_b   1.000
_cell.length_c   1.000
_cell.angle_alpha   90.00
_cell.angle_beta   90.00
_cell.angle_gamma   90.00
#
_symmetry.space_group_name_H-M   'P 1'
#
loop_
_entity.id
_entity.type
_entity.pdbx_description
1 polymer ?
#
loop_
_entity_poly.entity_id
_entity_poly.type
_entity_poly.pdbx_seq_one_letter_code
_entity_poly.pdbx_strand_id
1 'polypeptide(L)'
;MANGEGSEVVSDVSKWEWSELWKKEDWWAIWLGFIILFAGVFIYFPHSGDMKAKIEAANAKYGVDAERTDAFKTIAWYKLSDAKKKAKAKDIAAGKWLKKFTSKPHKWSKNPLQAFVLGKDAAAAKKEKGVAKYEKAKAKEEETLAEAEDAETWAEDSGFGDEDLNSDAKAAILTWRDAHLKASKAKGKTKAKAYNQIPYLIGLGVFFAIFFGIGTVAMGRPIGPFLKGFAFVFAVTLLAWLFANQATMKFYGIGYAA
;
A
#
# COMPACT_ATOMS: atom_id res chain seq x y z
N MET A 1 -26.12 -66.67 29.96
CA MET A 1 -26.19 -66.02 28.63
C MET A 1 -27.60 -65.43 28.52
N ALA A 2 -27.87 -64.16 28.26
CA ALA A 2 -27.07 -63.04 27.78
C ALA A 2 -27.51 -61.75 28.50
N ASN A 3 -26.55 -60.88 28.84
CA ASN A 3 -26.81 -59.53 29.32
C ASN A 3 -27.21 -58.67 28.11
N GLY A 4 -28.34 -57.96 28.21
CA GLY A 4 -28.71 -56.95 27.22
C GLY A 4 -27.86 -55.70 27.43
N GLU A 5 -26.88 -55.49 26.57
CA GLU A 5 -26.16 -54.22 26.43
C GLU A 5 -27.09 -53.21 25.73
N GLY A 6 -27.77 -52.39 26.53
CA GLY A 6 -28.30 -51.12 26.06
C GLY A 6 -27.12 -50.21 25.74
N SER A 7 -26.67 -50.23 24.48
CA SER A 7 -25.73 -49.24 23.95
C SER A 7 -26.42 -47.87 23.97
N GLU A 8 -26.09 -47.07 24.98
CA GLU A 8 -26.40 -45.66 25.02
C GLU A 8 -25.62 -44.97 23.90
N VAL A 9 -26.21 -44.93 22.71
CA VAL A 9 -25.69 -44.14 21.59
C VAL A 9 -25.91 -42.69 21.96
N VAL A 10 -24.89 -42.07 22.56
CA VAL A 10 -24.75 -40.61 22.61
C VAL A 10 -24.59 -40.15 21.17
N SER A 11 -25.72 -40.00 20.49
CA SER A 11 -25.79 -39.23 19.27
C SER A 11 -25.61 -37.78 19.69
N ASP A 12 -24.37 -37.31 19.62
CA ASP A 12 -24.07 -35.89 19.63
C ASP A 12 -24.66 -35.30 18.36
N VAL A 13 -25.99 -35.09 18.38
CA VAL A 13 -26.68 -34.32 17.37
C VAL A 13 -26.17 -32.92 17.61
N SER A 14 -25.17 -32.51 16.84
CA SER A 14 -24.66 -31.13 16.82
C SER A 14 -25.82 -30.19 16.51
N LYS A 15 -26.56 -29.79 17.55
CA LYS A 15 -27.65 -28.84 17.46
C LYS A 15 -27.00 -27.52 17.14
N TRP A 16 -27.32 -27.01 15.97
CA TRP A 16 -26.90 -25.69 15.56
C TRP A 16 -27.55 -24.66 16.48
N GLU A 17 -26.79 -24.21 17.48
CA GLU A 17 -27.21 -23.15 18.38
C GLU A 17 -26.69 -21.81 17.87
N TRP A 18 -27.61 -20.89 17.57
CA TRP A 18 -27.28 -19.51 17.18
C TRP A 18 -26.40 -18.78 18.19
N SER A 19 -26.40 -19.23 19.44
CA SER A 19 -25.52 -18.74 20.50
C SER A 19 -24.03 -19.03 20.23
N GLU A 20 -23.70 -20.05 19.43
CA GLU A 20 -22.31 -20.37 19.09
C GLU A 20 -21.65 -19.29 18.24
N LEU A 21 -22.44 -18.57 17.43
CA LEU A 21 -21.97 -17.47 16.57
C LEU A 21 -21.40 -16.27 17.36
N TRP A 22 -21.68 -16.21 18.66
CA TRP A 22 -21.29 -15.10 19.54
C TRP A 22 -20.38 -15.54 20.69
N LYS A 23 -20.32 -16.85 20.98
CA LYS A 23 -19.51 -17.41 22.09
C LYS A 23 -18.19 -18.04 21.63
N LYS A 24 -18.08 -18.47 20.37
CA LYS A 24 -16.86 -19.08 19.83
C LYS A 24 -15.92 -18.01 19.26
N GLU A 25 -14.62 -18.26 19.42
CA GLU A 25 -13.55 -17.33 19.03
C GLU A 25 -13.47 -17.13 17.51
N ASP A 26 -13.61 -18.21 16.74
CA ASP A 26 -13.52 -18.17 15.28
C ASP A 26 -14.58 -17.25 14.64
N TRP A 27 -15.77 -17.19 15.24
CA TRP A 27 -16.83 -16.31 14.78
C TRP A 27 -16.55 -14.83 15.07
N TRP A 28 -15.90 -14.51 16.18
CA TRP A 28 -15.50 -13.12 16.47
C TRP A 28 -14.48 -12.59 15.48
N ALA A 29 -13.55 -13.43 14.99
CA ALA A 29 -12.65 -13.04 13.91
C ALA A 29 -13.42 -12.67 12.63
N ILE A 30 -14.45 -13.44 12.29
CA ILE A 30 -15.35 -13.18 11.15
C ILE A 30 -16.12 -11.87 11.36
N TRP A 31 -16.76 -11.68 12.51
CA TRP A 31 -17.53 -10.46 12.82
C TRP A 31 -16.68 -9.19 12.79
N LEU A 32 -15.51 -9.22 13.43
CA LEU A 32 -14.58 -8.09 13.41
C LEU A 32 -14.09 -7.80 11.98
N GLY A 33 -13.81 -8.84 11.19
CA GLY A 33 -13.49 -8.71 9.77
C GLY A 33 -14.62 -8.04 8.98
N PHE A 34 -15.87 -8.49 9.17
CA PHE A 34 -17.05 -7.90 8.52
C PHE A 34 -17.26 -6.43 8.90
N ILE A 35 -17.05 -6.06 10.17
CA ILE A 35 -17.15 -4.66 10.61
C ILE A 35 -16.13 -3.78 9.87
N ILE A 36 -14.89 -4.26 9.71
CA ILE A 36 -13.86 -3.53 8.95
C ILE A 36 -14.25 -3.38 7.48
N LEU A 37 -14.75 -4.46 6.85
CA LEU A 37 -15.20 -4.43 5.45
C LEU A 37 -16.36 -3.45 5.27
N PHE A 38 -17.36 -3.52 6.14
CA PHE A 38 -18.52 -2.64 6.12
C PHE A 38 -18.08 -1.19 6.27
N ALA A 39 -17.25 -0.86 7.26
CA ALA A 39 -16.66 0.48 7.40
C ALA A 39 -15.92 0.92 6.12
N GLY A 40 -15.19 0.01 5.48
CA GLY A 40 -14.55 0.26 4.18
C GLY A 40 -15.53 0.68 3.09
N VAL A 41 -16.68 0.01 2.97
CA VAL A 41 -17.72 0.37 1.99
C VAL A 41 -18.22 1.79 2.24
N PHE A 42 -18.61 2.14 3.46
CA PHE A 42 -19.12 3.48 3.77
C PHE A 42 -18.07 4.58 3.57
N ILE A 43 -16.80 4.29 3.81
CA ILE A 43 -15.72 5.26 3.67
C ILE A 43 -15.34 5.48 2.19
N TYR A 44 -15.25 4.41 1.39
CA TYR A 44 -14.68 4.50 0.04
C TYR A 44 -15.72 4.59 -1.08
N PHE A 45 -16.90 3.98 -0.92
CA PHE A 45 -17.92 3.90 -1.97
C PHE A 45 -18.49 5.28 -2.38
N PRO A 46 -18.73 6.23 -1.46
CA PRO A 46 -19.20 7.58 -1.82
C PRO A 46 -18.26 8.35 -2.77
N HIS A 47 -16.98 8.00 -2.82
CA HIS A 47 -15.98 8.66 -3.65
C HIS A 47 -15.78 8.02 -5.03
N SER A 48 -16.61 7.04 -5.41
CA SER A 48 -16.52 6.37 -6.71
C SER A 48 -16.67 7.34 -7.90
N GLY A 49 -17.52 8.37 -7.77
CA GLY A 49 -17.69 9.43 -8.77
C GLY A 49 -16.41 10.23 -9.02
N ASP A 50 -15.72 10.67 -7.95
CA ASP A 50 -14.44 11.40 -8.05
C ASP A 50 -13.36 10.59 -8.78
N MET A 51 -13.36 9.26 -8.59
CA MET A 51 -12.41 8.37 -9.25
C MET A 51 -12.74 8.20 -10.72
N LYS A 52 -14.03 8.06 -11.06
CA LYS A 52 -14.49 8.03 -12.47
C LYS A 52 -14.12 9.31 -13.20
N ALA A 53 -14.41 10.48 -12.61
CA ALA A 53 -14.07 11.77 -13.21
C ALA A 53 -12.56 11.92 -13.50
N LYS A 54 -11.68 11.42 -12.61
CA LYS A 54 -10.22 11.41 -12.86
C LYS A 54 -9.81 10.49 -14.00
N ILE A 55 -10.48 9.35 -14.14
CA ILE A 55 -10.24 8.38 -15.23
C ILE A 55 -10.73 8.95 -16.55
N GLU A 56 -11.92 9.55 -16.57
CA GLU A 56 -12.50 10.21 -17.74
C GLU A 56 -11.63 11.39 -18.18
N ALA A 57 -11.19 12.25 -17.26
CA ALA A 57 -10.25 13.33 -17.58
C ALA A 57 -8.91 12.82 -18.13
N ALA A 58 -8.43 11.67 -17.65
CA ALA A 58 -7.23 11.03 -18.19
C ALA A 58 -7.45 10.48 -19.60
N ASN A 59 -8.58 9.82 -19.85
CA ASN A 59 -8.97 9.33 -21.18
C ASN A 59 -9.19 10.49 -22.16
N ALA A 60 -9.85 11.56 -21.75
CA ALA A 60 -10.05 12.72 -22.61
C ALA A 60 -8.72 13.39 -23.01
N LYS A 61 -7.71 13.33 -22.13
CA LYS A 61 -6.40 13.97 -22.38
C LYS A 61 -5.43 13.12 -23.19
N TYR A 62 -5.43 11.80 -22.99
CA TYR A 62 -4.40 10.90 -23.56
C TYR A 62 -4.98 9.70 -24.30
N GLY A 63 -6.30 9.50 -24.29
CA GLY A 63 -6.94 8.30 -24.82
C GLY A 63 -6.76 8.16 -26.33
N VAL A 64 -7.08 9.21 -27.08
CA VAL A 64 -6.93 9.22 -28.55
C VAL A 64 -5.47 8.94 -28.94
N ASP A 65 -4.53 9.69 -28.35
CA ASP A 65 -3.10 9.53 -28.66
C ASP A 65 -2.54 8.16 -28.23
N ALA A 66 -3.10 7.56 -27.16
CA ALA A 66 -2.70 6.24 -26.70
C ALA A 66 -3.20 5.09 -27.57
N GLU A 67 -4.22 5.33 -28.40
CA GLU A 67 -4.85 4.36 -29.31
C GLU A 67 -4.38 4.53 -30.76
N ARG A 68 -3.39 5.40 -31.00
CA ARG A 68 -2.85 5.68 -32.34
C ARG A 68 -2.21 4.47 -33.02
N THR A 69 -1.68 3.53 -32.25
CA THR A 69 -1.04 2.32 -32.76
C THR A 69 -1.11 1.17 -31.75
N ASP A 70 -1.27 -0.04 -32.27
CA ASP A 70 -1.20 -1.28 -31.50
C ASP A 70 0.19 -1.93 -31.56
N ALA A 71 1.12 -1.39 -32.38
CA ALA A 71 2.44 -1.97 -32.60
C ALA A 71 3.31 -1.95 -31.33
N PHE A 72 3.22 -0.89 -30.54
CA PHE A 72 3.90 -0.76 -29.25
C PHE A 72 3.19 0.23 -28.32
N LYS A 73 3.66 0.31 -27.07
CA LYS A 73 3.13 1.26 -26.08
C LYS A 73 3.77 2.62 -26.26
N THR A 74 3.00 3.58 -26.78
CA THR A 74 3.42 4.97 -26.98
C THR A 74 3.65 5.72 -25.66
N ILE A 75 4.28 6.89 -25.76
CA ILE A 75 4.42 7.84 -24.66
C ILE A 75 3.04 8.19 -24.09
N ALA A 76 2.06 8.45 -24.97
CA ALA A 76 0.68 8.73 -24.59
C ALA A 76 0.03 7.57 -23.81
N TRP A 77 0.27 6.32 -24.23
CA TRP A 77 -0.19 5.13 -23.51
C TRP A 77 0.34 5.08 -22.07
N TYR A 78 1.63 5.37 -21.86
CA TYR A 78 2.22 5.41 -20.51
C TYR A 78 1.67 6.59 -19.69
N LYS A 79 1.51 7.77 -20.30
CA LYS A 79 0.91 8.95 -19.65
C LYS A 79 -0.54 8.66 -19.22
N LEU A 80 -1.33 7.99 -20.07
CA LEU A 80 -2.69 7.53 -19.77
C LEU A 80 -2.71 6.50 -18.63
N SER A 81 -1.87 5.47 -18.71
CA SER A 81 -1.76 4.41 -17.69
C SER A 81 -1.42 5.00 -16.32
N ASP A 82 -0.47 5.93 -16.26
CA ASP A 82 -0.09 6.59 -15.02
C ASP A 82 -1.16 7.55 -14.50
N ALA A 83 -1.87 8.25 -15.39
CA ALA A 83 -2.98 9.11 -15.02
C ALA A 83 -4.14 8.31 -14.43
N LYS A 84 -4.55 7.20 -15.07
CA LYS A 84 -5.54 6.25 -14.55
C LYS A 84 -5.12 5.70 -13.19
N LYS A 85 -3.84 5.31 -13.04
CA LYS A 85 -3.29 4.85 -11.77
C LYS A 85 -3.37 5.90 -10.66
N LYS A 86 -3.46 7.21 -10.94
CA LYS A 86 -3.62 8.24 -9.89
C LYS A 86 -5.04 8.27 -9.30
N ALA A 87 -6.04 7.64 -9.92
CA ALA A 87 -7.35 7.43 -9.32
C ALA A 87 -7.26 6.31 -8.27
N LYS A 88 -6.81 6.64 -7.05
CA LYS A 88 -6.69 5.67 -5.95
C LYS A 88 -7.61 6.04 -4.80
N ALA A 89 -8.38 5.07 -4.32
CA ALA A 89 -9.20 5.18 -3.12
C ALA A 89 -8.42 5.72 -1.90
N LYS A 90 -7.16 5.34 -1.75
CA LYS A 90 -6.30 5.80 -0.64
C LYS A 90 -5.98 7.30 -0.63
N ASP A 91 -6.26 8.04 -1.71
CA ASP A 91 -5.94 9.47 -1.80
C ASP A 91 -7.07 10.38 -1.30
N ILE A 92 -8.22 9.81 -0.91
CA ILE A 92 -9.27 10.53 -0.17
C ILE A 92 -8.80 10.90 1.24
N ALA A 93 -9.51 11.82 1.92
CA ALA A 93 -9.13 12.29 3.25
C ALA A 93 -9.03 11.14 4.28
N ALA A 94 -10.05 10.28 4.34
CA ALA A 94 -10.06 9.11 5.22
C ALA A 94 -8.93 8.13 4.91
N GLY A 95 -8.65 7.85 3.63
CA GLY A 95 -7.55 6.99 3.21
C GLY A 95 -6.17 7.54 3.57
N LYS A 96 -5.97 8.85 3.45
CA LYS A 96 -4.74 9.53 3.88
C LYS A 96 -4.56 9.48 5.39
N TRP A 97 -5.64 9.71 6.14
CA TRP A 97 -5.63 9.59 7.59
C TRP A 97 -5.31 8.16 8.03
N LEU A 98 -6.01 7.16 7.47
CA LEU A 98 -5.82 5.76 7.80
C LEU A 98 -4.38 5.32 7.52
N LYS A 99 -3.83 5.71 6.37
CA LYS A 99 -2.43 5.44 6.02
C LYS A 99 -1.44 6.04 7.03
N LYS A 100 -1.75 7.23 7.58
CA LYS A 100 -0.91 7.89 8.59
C LYS A 100 -1.08 7.24 9.97
N PHE A 101 -2.29 6.84 10.32
CA PHE A 101 -2.59 6.19 11.60
C PHE A 101 -1.95 4.79 11.69
N THR A 102 -1.99 4.05 10.58
CA THR A 102 -1.48 2.68 10.46
C THR A 102 -0.04 2.60 9.93
N SER A 103 0.69 3.72 9.87
CA SER A 103 2.05 3.71 9.34
C SER A 103 3.00 2.93 10.22
N LYS A 104 3.82 2.10 9.59
CA LYS A 104 4.88 1.33 10.25
C LYS A 104 6.11 2.22 10.53
N PRO A 105 7.00 1.81 11.46
CA PRO A 105 8.30 2.45 11.64
C PRO A 105 9.04 2.66 10.32
N HIS A 106 9.74 3.78 10.22
CA HIS A 106 10.47 4.18 9.02
C HIS A 106 11.77 3.41 8.84
N LYS A 107 12.29 3.41 7.60
CA LYS A 107 13.61 2.85 7.28
C LYS A 107 14.71 3.63 8.02
N TRP A 108 15.63 2.90 8.64
CA TRP A 108 16.79 3.46 9.32
C TRP A 108 18.09 2.72 8.93
N SER A 109 19.25 3.26 9.29
CA SER A 109 20.55 2.66 8.96
C SER A 109 21.48 2.64 10.18
N LYS A 110 21.94 3.80 10.65
CA LYS A 110 22.87 3.89 11.79
C LYS A 110 22.19 4.10 13.13
N ASN A 111 21.09 4.87 13.15
CA ASN A 111 20.38 5.22 14.37
C ASN A 111 18.94 4.69 14.32
N PRO A 112 18.56 3.73 15.19
CA PRO A 112 17.22 3.13 15.23
C PRO A 112 16.12 4.12 15.62
N LEU A 113 16.43 5.21 16.33
CA LEU A 113 15.44 6.24 16.66
C LEU A 113 14.90 6.93 15.40
N GLN A 114 15.65 6.93 14.30
CA GLN A 114 15.17 7.42 13.01
C GLN A 114 14.03 6.56 12.44
N ALA A 115 13.76 5.37 12.98
CA ALA A 115 12.55 4.63 12.62
C ALA A 115 11.28 5.30 13.17
N PHE A 116 11.40 6.08 14.25
CA PHE A 116 10.27 6.64 14.97
C PHE A 116 10.18 8.16 14.87
N VAL A 117 11.31 8.86 14.87
CA VAL A 117 11.33 10.33 14.93
C VAL A 117 12.35 10.90 13.95
N LEU A 118 11.96 11.96 13.25
CA LEU A 118 12.85 12.79 12.45
C LEU A 118 12.54 14.27 12.72
N GLY A 119 13.53 14.99 13.24
CA GLY A 119 13.44 16.44 13.49
C GLY A 119 13.35 17.27 12.21
N LYS A 120 12.96 18.54 12.36
CA LYS A 120 12.79 19.49 11.24
C LYS A 120 14.09 19.68 10.45
N ASP A 121 15.21 19.87 11.12
CA ASP A 121 16.50 20.15 10.46
C ASP A 121 17.00 18.94 9.67
N ALA A 122 16.91 17.74 10.27
CA ALA A 122 17.26 16.49 9.58
C ALA A 122 16.33 16.21 8.38
N ALA A 123 15.06 16.61 8.45
CA ALA A 123 14.13 16.53 7.33
C ALA A 123 14.48 17.54 6.22
N ALA A 124 14.85 18.77 6.59
CA ALA A 124 15.29 19.80 5.65
C ALA A 124 16.57 19.37 4.90
N ALA A 125 17.58 18.87 5.62
CA ALA A 125 18.80 18.34 5.00
C ALA A 125 18.53 17.15 4.07
N LYS A 126 17.57 16.27 4.41
CA LYS A 126 17.13 15.17 3.52
C LYS A 126 16.41 15.71 2.28
N LYS A 127 15.57 16.74 2.44
CA LYS A 127 14.86 17.40 1.34
C LYS A 127 15.85 18.04 0.37
N GLU A 128 16.84 18.79 0.85
CA GLU A 128 17.86 19.44 0.02
C GLU A 128 18.65 18.43 -0.82
N LYS A 129 19.17 17.37 -0.19
CA LYS A 129 19.80 16.24 -0.90
C LYS A 129 18.84 15.57 -1.90
N GLY A 130 17.55 15.58 -1.60
CA GLY A 130 16.49 15.11 -2.48
C GLY A 130 16.30 16.00 -3.70
N VAL A 131 16.33 17.33 -3.52
CA VAL A 131 16.20 18.33 -4.59
C VAL A 131 17.35 18.19 -5.57
N ALA A 132 18.60 18.19 -5.10
CA ALA A 132 19.77 18.03 -5.98
C ALA A 132 19.73 16.73 -6.81
N LYS A 133 19.22 15.63 -6.23
CA LYS A 133 19.02 14.37 -6.95
C LYS A 133 17.82 14.40 -7.91
N TYR A 134 16.78 15.16 -7.57
CA TYR A 134 15.61 15.32 -8.42
C TYR A 134 15.94 16.15 -9.65
N GLU A 135 16.63 17.28 -9.50
CA GLU A 135 17.01 18.13 -10.65
C GLU A 135 17.85 17.35 -11.67
N LYS A 136 18.86 16.59 -11.22
CA LYS A 136 19.65 15.72 -12.11
C LYS A 136 18.81 14.65 -12.81
N ALA A 137 17.89 14.02 -12.07
CA ALA A 137 17.02 12.99 -12.64
C ALA A 137 15.96 13.58 -13.59
N LYS A 138 15.48 14.79 -13.31
CA LYS A 138 14.52 15.54 -14.13
C LYS A 138 15.16 15.96 -15.45
N ALA A 139 16.40 16.47 -15.41
CA ALA A 139 17.14 16.80 -16.64
C ALA A 139 17.28 15.56 -17.54
N LYS A 140 17.63 14.39 -16.97
CA LYS A 140 17.72 13.16 -17.76
C LYS A 140 16.36 12.66 -18.26
N GLU A 141 15.29 12.85 -17.48
CA GLU A 141 13.92 12.56 -17.92
C GLU A 141 13.52 13.43 -19.11
N GLU A 142 13.83 14.73 -19.09
CA GLU A 142 13.52 15.66 -20.18
C GLU A 142 14.34 15.35 -21.44
N GLU A 143 15.63 15.05 -21.31
CA GLU A 143 16.51 14.63 -22.40
C GLU A 143 15.98 13.36 -23.09
N THR A 144 15.73 12.30 -22.31
CA THR A 144 15.24 11.03 -22.85
C THR A 144 13.79 11.11 -23.35
N LEU A 145 12.98 12.05 -22.83
CA LEU A 145 11.64 12.30 -23.36
C LEU A 145 11.70 12.88 -24.77
N ALA A 146 12.58 13.85 -25.02
CA ALA A 146 12.75 14.44 -26.34
C ALA A 146 13.19 13.36 -27.36
N GLU A 147 14.18 12.53 -27.00
CA GLU A 147 14.62 11.39 -27.84
C GLU A 147 13.48 10.41 -28.14
N ALA A 148 12.62 10.14 -27.16
CA ALA A 148 11.46 9.26 -27.34
C ALA A 148 10.36 9.89 -28.20
N GLU A 149 10.12 11.20 -28.06
CA GLU A 149 9.14 11.95 -28.88
C GLU A 149 9.59 12.02 -30.34
N ASP A 150 10.88 12.24 -30.60
CA ASP A 150 11.46 12.21 -31.94
C ASP A 150 11.33 10.80 -32.57
N ALA A 151 11.74 9.75 -31.85
CA ALA A 151 11.65 8.38 -32.35
C ALA A 151 10.20 7.91 -32.61
N GLU A 152 9.25 8.32 -31.75
CA GLU A 152 7.81 8.04 -31.97
C GLU A 152 7.27 8.80 -33.19
N THR A 153 7.75 10.03 -33.45
CA THR A 153 7.38 10.81 -34.64
C THR A 153 7.88 10.15 -35.92
N TRP A 154 9.12 9.64 -35.95
CA TRP A 154 9.63 8.90 -37.11
C TRP A 154 8.82 7.63 -37.39
N ALA A 155 8.45 6.89 -36.35
CA ALA A 155 7.58 5.73 -36.50
C ALA A 155 6.17 6.13 -36.98
N GLU A 156 5.62 7.25 -36.50
CA GLU A 156 4.34 7.81 -36.96
C GLU A 156 4.37 8.23 -38.42
N ASP A 157 5.42 8.91 -38.87
CA ASP A 157 5.58 9.36 -40.26
C ASP A 157 5.64 8.18 -41.24
N SER A 158 6.14 7.02 -40.79
CA SER A 158 6.08 5.74 -41.50
C SER A 158 4.76 4.97 -41.30
N GLY A 159 3.75 5.60 -40.69
CA GLY A 159 2.43 5.00 -40.42
C GLY A 159 2.49 3.81 -39.46
N PHE A 160 3.54 3.70 -38.64
CA PHE A 160 3.86 2.56 -37.78
C PHE A 160 4.05 1.23 -38.53
N GLY A 161 4.29 1.26 -39.84
CA GLY A 161 4.48 0.06 -40.66
C GLY A 161 5.91 -0.50 -40.67
N ASP A 162 6.90 0.29 -40.23
CA ASP A 162 8.32 -0.08 -40.23
C ASP A 162 8.72 -0.71 -38.88
N GLU A 163 9.19 -1.95 -38.91
CA GLU A 163 9.54 -2.71 -37.71
C GLU A 163 10.76 -2.15 -36.98
N ASP A 164 11.75 -1.63 -37.71
CA ASP A 164 12.99 -1.10 -37.13
C ASP A 164 12.71 0.24 -36.44
N LEU A 165 11.97 1.14 -37.10
CA LEU A 165 11.55 2.41 -36.50
C LEU A 165 10.66 2.21 -35.26
N ASN A 166 9.76 1.22 -35.32
CA ASN A 166 8.92 0.85 -34.16
C ASN A 166 9.76 0.29 -33.00
N SER A 167 10.80 -0.49 -33.30
CA SER A 167 11.72 -1.04 -32.30
C SER A 167 12.55 0.07 -31.64
N ASP A 168 13.07 1.00 -32.43
CA ASP A 168 13.83 2.16 -31.96
C ASP A 168 12.97 3.07 -31.08
N ALA A 169 11.74 3.40 -31.53
CA ALA A 169 10.78 4.15 -30.74
C ALA A 169 10.49 3.46 -29.41
N LYS A 170 10.24 2.15 -29.43
CA LYS A 170 10.02 1.36 -28.20
C LYS A 170 11.22 1.40 -27.27
N ALA A 171 12.44 1.28 -27.77
CA ALA A 171 13.66 1.33 -26.95
C ALA A 171 13.86 2.71 -26.32
N ALA A 172 13.67 3.79 -27.10
CA ALA A 172 13.74 5.16 -26.62
C ALA A 172 12.68 5.44 -25.54
N ILE A 173 11.44 5.02 -25.76
CA ILE A 173 10.33 5.14 -24.80
C ILE A 173 10.61 4.38 -23.51
N LEU A 174 11.18 3.17 -23.57
CA LEU A 174 11.56 2.41 -22.37
C LEU A 174 12.68 3.11 -21.59
N THR A 175 13.63 3.72 -22.29
CA THR A 175 14.71 4.50 -21.68
C THR A 175 14.16 5.73 -20.98
N TRP A 176 13.29 6.50 -21.64
CA TRP A 176 12.51 7.56 -21.03
C TRP A 176 11.71 7.07 -19.83
N ARG A 177 11.05 5.91 -19.94
CA ARG A 177 10.20 5.37 -18.89
C ARG A 177 11.00 5.11 -17.62
N ASP A 178 12.20 4.53 -17.75
CA ASP A 178 13.10 4.32 -16.63
C ASP A 178 13.59 5.63 -16.02
N ALA A 179 13.92 6.62 -16.85
CA ALA A 179 14.28 7.96 -16.38
C ALA A 179 13.13 8.63 -15.63
N HIS A 180 11.92 8.59 -16.17
CA HIS A 180 10.69 9.08 -15.54
C HIS A 180 10.43 8.44 -14.17
N LEU A 181 10.59 7.11 -14.07
CA LEU A 181 10.43 6.39 -12.80
C LEU A 181 11.50 6.80 -11.77
N LYS A 182 12.75 6.98 -12.20
CA LYS A 182 13.84 7.47 -11.34
C LYS A 182 13.57 8.90 -10.87
N ALA A 183 13.15 9.79 -11.76
CA ALA A 183 12.81 11.18 -11.47
C ALA A 183 11.60 11.29 -10.54
N SER A 184 10.53 10.53 -10.79
CA SER A 184 9.35 10.46 -9.91
C SER A 184 9.71 9.98 -8.50
N LYS A 185 10.56 8.95 -8.40
CA LYS A 185 11.09 8.47 -7.11
C LYS A 185 11.95 9.52 -6.41
N ALA A 186 12.76 10.28 -7.14
CA ALA A 186 13.56 11.38 -6.60
C ALA A 186 12.68 12.55 -6.15
N LYS A 187 11.64 12.91 -6.91
CA LYS A 187 10.63 13.91 -6.56
C LYS A 187 9.92 13.58 -5.25
N GLY A 188 9.68 12.29 -4.99
CA GLY A 188 9.16 11.84 -3.70
C GLY A 188 10.05 12.23 -2.52
N LYS A 189 11.39 12.27 -2.71
CA LYS A 189 12.37 12.61 -1.67
C LYS A 189 12.46 14.11 -1.39
N THR A 190 12.08 14.97 -2.34
CA THR A 190 12.00 16.43 -2.12
C THR A 190 10.87 16.80 -1.16
N LYS A 191 9.95 15.87 -0.89
CA LYS A 191 8.84 16.02 0.04
C LYS A 191 9.13 15.43 1.42
N ALA A 192 10.40 15.20 1.77
CA ALA A 192 10.78 14.76 3.11
C ALA A 192 10.24 15.75 4.17
N LYS A 193 9.54 15.21 5.17
CA LYS A 193 8.97 15.97 6.29
C LYS A 193 9.46 15.39 7.60
N ALA A 194 9.52 16.24 8.62
CA ALA A 194 9.65 15.79 9.99
C ALA A 194 8.47 14.88 10.35
N TYR A 195 8.72 13.91 11.21
CA TYR A 195 7.68 13.01 11.69
C TYR A 195 7.95 12.58 13.12
N ASN A 196 6.86 12.25 13.81
CA ASN A 196 6.88 11.54 15.07
C ASN A 196 5.84 10.42 14.99
N GLN A 197 6.32 9.18 14.89
CA GLN A 197 5.53 7.98 14.72
C GLN A 197 5.04 7.42 16.06
N ILE A 198 5.65 7.82 17.18
CA ILE A 198 5.38 7.25 18.52
C ILE A 198 3.90 7.41 18.91
N PRO A 199 3.27 8.60 18.83
CA PRO A 199 1.86 8.75 19.20
C PRO A 199 0.92 7.90 18.36
N TYR A 200 1.23 7.75 17.06
CA TYR A 200 0.43 6.92 16.15
C TYR A 200 0.56 5.44 16.46
N LEU A 201 1.75 4.95 16.82
CA LEU A 201 1.94 3.54 17.22
C LEU A 201 1.26 3.24 18.56
N ILE A 202 1.31 4.15 19.53
CA ILE A 202 0.56 4.02 20.78
C ILE A 202 -0.93 3.99 20.47
N GLY A 203 -1.44 4.95 19.69
CA GLY A 203 -2.84 4.99 19.27
C GLY A 203 -3.28 3.74 18.52
N LEU A 204 -2.43 3.19 17.65
CA LEU A 204 -2.69 1.96 16.91
C LEU A 204 -2.75 0.74 17.85
N GLY A 205 -1.84 0.67 18.82
CA GLY A 205 -1.84 -0.37 19.85
C GLY A 205 -3.11 -0.32 20.70
N VAL A 206 -3.51 0.87 21.17
CA VAL A 206 -4.75 1.08 21.92
C VAL A 206 -5.97 0.72 21.07
N PHE A 207 -6.01 1.15 19.80
CA PHE A 207 -7.09 0.82 18.89
C PHE A 207 -7.27 -0.69 18.75
N PHE A 208 -6.20 -1.44 18.48
CA PHE A 208 -6.28 -2.89 18.35
C PHE A 208 -6.59 -3.60 19.67
N ALA A 209 -6.05 -3.11 20.79
CA ALA A 209 -6.36 -3.63 22.12
C ALA A 209 -7.86 -3.52 22.43
N ILE A 210 -8.48 -2.40 22.09
CA ILE A 210 -9.94 -2.20 22.24
C ILE A 210 -10.68 -3.08 21.23
N PHE A 211 -10.28 -3.04 19.96
CA PHE A 211 -10.97 -3.73 18.88
C PHE A 211 -11.04 -5.25 19.08
N PHE A 212 -9.91 -5.88 19.41
CA PHE A 212 -9.87 -7.31 19.75
C PHE A 212 -10.37 -7.60 21.17
N GLY A 213 -10.30 -6.60 22.05
CA GLY A 213 -10.90 -6.66 23.38
C GLY A 213 -12.42 -6.85 23.37
N ILE A 214 -13.12 -6.30 22.36
CA ILE A 214 -14.58 -6.49 22.20
C ILE A 214 -14.93 -7.98 22.12
N GLY A 215 -14.22 -8.74 21.28
CA GLY A 215 -14.44 -10.19 21.18
C GLY A 215 -14.13 -10.93 22.48
N THR A 216 -13.07 -10.52 23.18
CA THR A 216 -12.70 -11.10 24.48
C THR A 216 -13.81 -10.91 25.52
N VAL A 217 -14.36 -9.69 25.62
CA VAL A 217 -15.46 -9.38 26.56
C VAL A 217 -16.74 -10.13 26.18
N ALA A 218 -17.09 -10.17 24.89
CA ALA A 218 -18.31 -10.82 24.44
C ALA A 218 -18.29 -12.36 24.61
N MET A 219 -17.10 -12.98 24.57
CA MET A 219 -16.92 -14.39 24.93
C MET A 219 -16.94 -14.65 26.45
N GLY A 220 -17.11 -13.61 27.28
CA GLY A 220 -17.07 -13.73 28.75
C GLY A 220 -15.67 -14.01 29.32
N ARG A 221 -14.60 -13.79 28.54
CA ARG A 221 -13.22 -14.00 28.98
C ARG A 221 -12.68 -12.78 29.74
N PRO A 222 -11.75 -12.96 30.69
CA PRO A 222 -11.21 -11.85 31.46
C PRO A 222 -10.34 -10.94 30.58
N ILE A 223 -10.69 -9.65 30.52
CA ILE A 223 -10.00 -8.67 29.67
C ILE A 223 -8.58 -8.33 30.15
N GLY A 224 -8.32 -8.40 31.46
CA GLY A 224 -7.03 -8.04 32.05
C GLY A 224 -5.85 -8.88 31.55
N PRO A 225 -5.89 -10.22 31.65
CA PRO A 225 -4.88 -11.11 31.08
C PRO A 225 -4.70 -10.93 29.56
N PHE A 226 -5.81 -10.75 28.83
CA PHE A 226 -5.76 -10.48 27.40
C PHE A 226 -4.96 -9.21 27.09
N LEU A 227 -5.23 -8.09 27.77
CA LEU A 227 -4.51 -6.82 27.53
C LEU A 227 -3.01 -6.93 27.81
N LYS A 228 -2.61 -7.69 28.84
CA LYS A 228 -1.19 -7.96 29.14
C LYS A 228 -0.52 -8.75 28.00
N GLY A 229 -1.17 -9.83 27.56
CA GLY A 229 -0.68 -10.64 26.43
C GLY A 229 -0.61 -9.83 25.13
N PHE A 230 -1.65 -9.06 24.84
CA PHE A 230 -1.71 -8.17 23.68
C PHE A 230 -0.57 -7.14 23.69
N ALA A 231 -0.34 -6.47 24.83
CA ALA A 231 0.74 -5.48 24.95
C ALA A 231 2.12 -6.10 24.68
N PHE A 232 2.36 -7.32 25.18
CA PHE A 232 3.59 -8.07 24.91
C PHE A 232 3.75 -8.39 23.42
N VAL A 233 2.73 -8.97 22.78
CA VAL A 233 2.76 -9.31 21.34
C VAL A 233 2.92 -8.06 20.48
N PHE A 234 2.26 -6.96 20.84
CA PHE A 234 2.39 -5.69 20.14
C PHE A 234 3.80 -5.12 20.26
N ALA A 235 4.42 -5.18 21.44
CA ALA A 235 5.81 -4.76 21.63
C ALA A 235 6.78 -5.59 20.78
N VAL A 236 6.62 -6.92 20.73
CA VAL A 236 7.41 -7.79 19.86
C VAL A 236 7.21 -7.42 18.38
N THR A 237 5.99 -7.09 17.98
CA THR A 237 5.68 -6.62 16.61
C THR A 237 6.42 -5.32 16.28
N LEU A 238 6.47 -4.36 17.21
CA LEU A 238 7.22 -3.12 17.01
C LEU A 238 8.73 -3.38 16.86
N LEU A 239 9.29 -4.31 17.64
CA LEU A 239 10.69 -4.72 17.51
C LEU A 239 10.95 -5.41 16.17
N ALA A 240 10.07 -6.31 15.74
CA ALA A 240 10.17 -6.97 14.45
C ALA A 240 10.12 -5.95 13.29
N TRP A 241 9.21 -4.97 13.36
CA TRP A 241 9.17 -3.87 12.38
C TRP A 241 10.40 -2.97 12.42
N LEU A 242 10.97 -2.71 13.60
CA LEU A 242 12.19 -1.94 13.74
C LEU A 242 13.33 -2.65 12.99
N PHE A 243 13.56 -3.93 13.26
CA PHE A 243 14.63 -4.70 12.62
C PHE A 243 14.40 -4.88 11.13
N ALA A 244 13.18 -5.25 10.72
CA ALA A 244 12.83 -5.40 9.31
C ALA A 244 13.01 -4.11 8.49
N ASN A 245 13.01 -2.93 9.12
CA ASN A 245 13.23 -1.65 8.45
C ASN A 245 14.67 -1.16 8.49
N GLN A 246 15.61 -1.93 9.03
CA GLN A 246 17.03 -1.60 8.99
C GLN A 246 17.58 -1.81 7.57
N ALA A 247 18.42 -0.89 7.11
CA ALA A 247 18.85 -0.83 5.72
C ALA A 247 19.65 -2.05 5.24
N THR A 248 20.51 -2.61 6.10
CA THR A 248 21.34 -3.79 5.85
C THR A 248 20.50 -5.07 5.85
N MET A 249 19.59 -5.25 6.82
CA MET A 249 18.68 -6.40 6.82
C MET A 249 17.82 -6.47 5.56
N LYS A 250 17.27 -5.32 5.13
CA LYS A 250 16.57 -5.23 3.84
C LYS A 250 17.43 -5.55 2.63
N PHE A 251 18.71 -5.20 2.67
CA PHE A 251 19.65 -5.51 1.59
C PHE A 251 19.90 -7.02 1.49
N TYR A 252 19.97 -7.72 2.62
CA TYR A 252 20.09 -9.18 2.67
C TYR A 252 18.77 -9.94 2.50
N GLY A 253 17.68 -9.27 2.14
CA GLY A 253 16.37 -9.91 1.97
C GLY A 253 15.67 -10.32 3.28
N ILE A 254 16.23 -9.97 4.43
CA ILE A 254 15.61 -10.22 5.74
C ILE A 254 14.55 -9.13 5.97
N GLY A 255 13.30 -9.47 5.64
CA GLY A 255 12.11 -8.65 5.86
C GLY A 255 11.26 -9.15 7.02
N TYR A 256 10.25 -8.35 7.41
CA TYR A 256 9.15 -8.87 8.24
C TYR A 256 8.36 -9.86 7.37
N ALA A 257 7.95 -11.00 7.94
CA ALA A 257 7.24 -12.08 7.26
C ALA A 257 6.22 -11.53 6.23
N ALA A 258 6.34 -12.02 5.00
CA ALA A 258 5.44 -11.73 3.88
C ALA A 258 4.08 -12.37 4.11
#